data_AF-A0A5T2GWP8-F1
#
_entry.id   AF-A0A5T2GWP8-F1
#
_cell.length_a   1.000
_cell.length_b   1.000
_cell.length_c   1.000
_cell.angle_alpha   90.00
_cell.angle_beta   90.00
_cell.angle_gamma   90.00
#
_symmetry.space_group_name_H-M   'P 1'
#
loop_
_entity.id
_entity.type
_entity.pdbx_description
1 polymer ?
#
loop_
_entity_poly.entity_id
_entity_poly.type
_entity_poly.pdbx_seq_one_letter_code
_entity_poly.pdbx_strand_id
1 'polypeptide(L)' 'DEVAVDSVGAGVGELVLLSGGSSARHVFSGPNEAIDLAVVGIVDTLSR' A
#
# COMPACT_ATOMS: atom_id res chain seq x y z
N ASP A 1 9.68 2.30 -12.73
CA ASP A 1 9.33 2.86 -11.42
C ASP A 1 7.92 2.44 -11.07
N GLU A 2 7.68 2.09 -9.81
CA GLU A 2 6.36 1.73 -9.30
C GLU A 2 5.80 2.88 -8.47
N VAL A 3 4.49 3.06 -8.51
CA VAL A 3 3.77 4.07 -7.72
C VAL A 3 2.64 3.37 -7.00
N ALA A 4 2.58 3.52 -5.68
CA ALA A 4 1.52 2.98 -4.84
C ALA A 4 0.65 4.10 -4.29
N VAL A 5 -0.65 3.84 -4.14
CA VAL A 5 -1.54 4.75 -3.41
C VAL A 5 -1.41 4.48 -1.92
N ASP A 6 -1.16 5.53 -1.14
CA ASP A 6 -1.03 5.42 0.31
C ASP A 6 -2.39 5.50 1.01
N SER A 7 -2.76 4.45 1.75
CA SER A 7 -3.96 4.42 2.58
C SER A 7 -3.71 4.58 4.07
N VAL A 8 -2.46 4.65 4.49
CA VAL A 8 -2.06 4.57 5.92
C VAL A 8 -1.34 5.82 6.41
N GLY A 9 -0.85 6.68 5.52
CA GLY A 9 -0.14 7.91 5.87
C GLY A 9 1.36 7.69 6.06
N ALA A 10 1.98 6.85 5.23
CA ALA A 10 3.39 6.55 5.29
C ALA A 10 4.25 7.78 4.93
N GLY A 11 5.28 8.02 5.74
CA GLY A 11 6.28 9.05 5.53
C GLY A 11 7.39 8.62 4.56
N VAL A 12 8.14 9.61 4.05
CA VAL A 12 9.32 9.36 3.22
C VAL A 12 10.38 8.62 4.04
N GLY A 13 10.86 7.49 3.51
CA GLY A 13 11.89 6.66 4.14
C GLY A 13 11.36 5.55 5.05
N GLU A 14 10.04 5.47 5.27
CA GLU A 14 9.44 4.36 5.99
C GLU A 14 9.42 3.07 5.15
N LEU A 15 9.64 1.94 5.82
CA LEU A 15 9.45 0.64 5.22
C LEU A 15 7.96 0.27 5.29
N VAL A 16 7.39 -0.16 4.16
CA VAL A 16 5.95 -0.41 4.05
C VAL A 16 5.63 -1.77 3.42
N LEU A 17 4.41 -2.25 3.68
CA LEU A 17 3.82 -3.40 3.00
C LEU A 17 2.95 -2.95 1.84
N LEU A 18 3.07 -3.64 0.71
CA LEU A 18 2.31 -3.36 -0.51
C LEU A 18 1.33 -4.51 -0.82
N SER A 19 0.11 -4.16 -1.24
CA SER A 19 -0.84 -5.05 -1.89
C SER A 19 -0.91 -4.70 -3.36
N GLY A 20 -0.74 -5.68 -4.25
CA GLY A 20 -0.68 -5.49 -5.69
C GLY A 20 -1.81 -6.17 -6.45
N GLY A 21 -2.04 -5.75 -7.69
CA GLY A 21 -3.08 -6.30 -8.55
C GLY A 21 -4.49 -6.01 -8.03
N SER A 22 -5.42 -6.95 -8.27
CA SER A 22 -6.83 -6.74 -7.94
C SER A 22 -7.11 -6.54 -6.44
N SER A 23 -6.26 -7.05 -5.55
CA SER A 23 -6.42 -6.88 -4.11
C SER A 23 -6.15 -5.45 -3.64
N ALA A 24 -5.34 -4.67 -4.37
CA ALA A 24 -5.07 -3.27 -4.04
C ALA A 24 -6.36 -2.42 -4.04
N ARG A 25 -7.32 -2.77 -4.92
CA ARG A 25 -8.60 -2.07 -5.05
C ARG A 25 -9.49 -2.15 -3.81
N HIS A 26 -9.30 -3.16 -2.97
CA HIS A 26 -10.12 -3.42 -1.79
C HIS A 26 -9.63 -2.67 -0.55
N VAL A 27 -8.49 -1.97 -0.64
CA VAL A 27 -7.88 -1.25 0.49
C VAL A 27 -8.70 -0.01 0.87
N PHE A 28 -9.32 0.65 -0.09
CA PHE A 28 -10.07 1.89 0.13
C PHE A 28 -11.58 1.65 0.07
N SER A 29 -12.36 2.43 0.82
CA SER A 29 -13.81 2.39 0.82
C SER A 29 -14.39 3.08 -0.42
N GLY A 30 -14.48 2.37 -1.54
CA GLY A 30 -15.11 2.88 -2.77
C GLY A 30 -14.73 2.12 -4.04
N PRO A 31 -15.20 2.57 -5.22
CA PRO A 31 -14.74 2.05 -6.50
C PRO A 31 -13.31 2.53 -6.79
N ASN A 32 -12.35 1.61 -6.74
CA ASN A 32 -10.91 1.90 -6.92
C ASN A 32 -10.30 1.09 -8.07
N GLU A 33 -11.04 0.94 -9.16
CA GLU A 33 -10.70 0.05 -10.29
C GLU A 33 -9.32 0.30 -10.92
N ALA A 34 -8.85 1.54 -10.85
CA ALA A 34 -7.55 1.95 -11.40
C ALA A 34 -6.35 1.72 -10.46
N ILE A 35 -6.56 1.33 -9.20
CA ILE A 35 -5.46 1.11 -8.25
C ILE A 35 -4.96 -0.33 -8.38
N ASP A 36 -3.72 -0.49 -8.84
CA ASP A 36 -3.03 -1.77 -8.96
C ASP A 36 -1.93 -1.98 -7.91
N LEU A 37 -1.64 -0.97 -7.10
CA LEU A 37 -0.68 -1.03 -5.99
C LEU A 37 -1.10 -0.09 -4.85
N ALA A 38 -1.14 -0.61 -3.62
CA ALA A 38 -1.54 0.17 -2.45
C ALA A 38 -0.65 -0.14 -1.24
N VAL A 39 -0.31 0.89 -0.47
CA VAL A 39 0.31 0.74 0.84
C VAL A 39 -0.74 0.26 1.83
N VAL A 40 -0.49 -0.85 2.53
CA VAL A 40 -1.46 -1.46 3.47
C VAL A 40 -0.97 -1.48 4.91
N GLY A 41 0.27 -1.08 5.17
CA GLY A 41 0.83 -1.00 6.51
C GLY A 41 2.26 -0.48 6.54
N ILE A 42 2.66 0.05 7.69
CA ILE A 42 4.03 0.49 8.00
C ILE A 42 4.70 -0.65 8.80
N VAL A 43 5.95 -0.96 8.48
CA VAL A 43 6.69 -2.05 9.13
C VAL A 43 7.39 -1.52 10.38
N ASP A 44 7.00 -2.03 11.55
CA ASP A 44 7.64 -1.66 12.82
C ASP A 44 9.04 -2.28 12.98
N THR A 45 9.19 -3.57 12.67
CA THR A 45 10.47 -4.29 12.82
C THR A 45 10.53 -5.49 11.88
N LEU A 46 11.69 -5.72 11.29
CA LEU A 46 12.03 -6.94 10.55
C LEU A 46 12.93 -7.83 11.40
N SER A 47 12.47 -9.03 11.72
CA SER A 47 13.29 -10.07 12.33
C SER A 47 13.66 -11.14 11.30
N ARG A 48 14.71 -11.91 11.61
CA ARG A 48 15.22 -13.01 10.78
C ARG A 48 14.72 -14.35 11.28
#